data_AF-A0A0F9R9V5-F1
#
_entry.id   AF-A0A0F9R9V5-F1
#
_cell.length_a   1.000
_cell.length_b   1.000
_cell.length_c   1.000
_cell.angle_alpha   90.00
_cell.angle_beta   90.00
_cell.angle_gamma   90.00
#
_symmetry.space_group_name_H-M   'P 1'
#
loop_
_entity.id
_entity.type
_entity.pdbx_description
1 polymer ?
#
loop_
_entity_poly.entity_id
_entity_poly.type
_entity_poly.pdbx_seq_one_letter_code
_entity_poly.pdbx_strand_id
1 'polypeptide(L)' 'MYTSHNFRTKAALKQAVKAGEHVSVFQPGPFPPPTDGTVSLEGPHFPTPHTWYATAEIQDGVVVKVR' A
#
# COMPACT_ATOMS: atom_id res chain seq x y z
N MET A 1 7.25 -0.50 -1.68
CA MET A 1 6.65 -0.82 -0.37
C MET A 1 5.38 -1.61 -0.59
N TYR A 2 5.01 -2.43 0.39
CA TYR A 2 3.77 -3.20 0.37
C TYR A 2 2.71 -2.52 1.23
N THR A 3 1.50 -3.05 1.15
CA THR A 3 0.44 -2.79 2.15
C THR A 3 0.37 -3.97 3.11
N SER A 4 -0.30 -3.83 4.25
CA SER A 4 -0.52 -4.94 5.20
C SER A 4 -1.32 -6.10 4.60
N HIS A 5 -2.09 -5.84 3.53
CA HIS A 5 -2.81 -6.85 2.77
C HIS A 5 -2.18 -7.10 1.40
N ASN A 6 -2.12 -8.36 0.96
CA ASN A 6 -1.59 -8.68 -0.38
C ASN A 6 -2.66 -8.49 -1.47
N PHE A 7 -2.87 -7.25 -1.91
CA PHE A 7 -3.78 -6.95 -3.01
C PHE A 7 -3.25 -7.48 -4.34
N ARG A 8 -4.08 -8.28 -5.03
CA ARG A 8 -3.72 -8.86 -6.34
C ARG A 8 -3.73 -7.82 -7.47
N THR A 9 -4.47 -6.74 -7.31
CA THR A 9 -4.57 -5.65 -8.29
C THR A 9 -4.59 -4.29 -7.61
N LYS A 10 -4.14 -3.24 -8.32
CA LYS A 10 -4.28 -1.84 -7.88
C LYS A 10 -5.74 -1.44 -7.67
N ALA A 11 -6.67 -1.99 -8.46
CA ALA A 11 -8.09 -1.70 -8.33
C ALA A 11 -8.66 -2.20 -6.99
N ALA A 12 -8.24 -3.40 -6.54
CA ALA A 12 -8.65 -3.94 -5.24
C ALA A 12 -8.16 -3.06 -4.08
N LEU A 13 -6.91 -2.59 -4.14
CA LEU A 13 -6.38 -1.62 -3.18
C LEU A 13 -7.23 -0.33 -3.15
N LYS A 14 -7.52 0.26 -4.32
CA LYS A 14 -8.35 1.47 -4.41
C LYS A 14 -9.76 1.26 -3.83
N GLN A 15 -10.35 0.09 -4.05
CA GLN A 15 -11.66 -0.26 -3.54
C GLN A 15 -11.66 -0.38 -2.00
N ALA A 16 -10.67 -1.06 -1.42
CA ALA A 16 -10.52 -1.17 0.03
C ALA A 16 -10.38 0.20 0.70
N VAL A 17 -9.50 1.06 0.18
CA VAL A 17 -9.32 2.43 0.69
C VAL A 17 -10.61 3.24 0.56
N LYS A 18 -11.32 3.14 -0.57
CA LYS A 18 -12.61 3.81 -0.78
C LYS A 18 -13.70 3.29 0.16
N ALA A 19 -13.66 2.01 0.52
CA ALA A 19 -14.58 1.40 1.47
C ALA A 19 -14.28 1.78 2.93
N GLY A 20 -13.20 2.52 3.19
CA GLY A 20 -12.78 2.89 4.54
C GLY A 20 -12.07 1.75 5.27
N GLU A 21 -11.57 0.74 4.56
CA GLU A 21 -10.77 -0.31 5.16
C GLU A 21 -9.44 0.27 5.66
N HIS A 22 -9.01 -0.21 6.83
CA HIS A 22 -7.75 0.21 7.44
C HIS A 22 -6.56 -0.48 6.76
N VAL A 23 -6.00 0.17 5.73
CA VAL A 23 -4.85 -0.33 4.97
C VAL A 23 -3.58 0.38 5.43
N SER A 24 -2.72 -0.32 6.17
CA SER A 24 -1.40 0.19 6.58
C SER A 24 -0.29 -0.14 5.58
N VAL A 25 0.82 0.59 5.64
CA VAL A 25 2.02 0.33 4.83
C VAL A 25 2.91 -0.70 5.52
N PHE A 26 3.46 -1.62 4.73
CA PHE A 26 4.44 -2.61 5.17
C PHE A 26 5.71 -2.48 4.33
N GLN A 27 6.87 -2.44 4.99
CA GLN A 27 8.17 -2.41 4.31
C GLN A 27 9.03 -3.55 4.84
N PRO A 28 9.40 -4.53 3.99
CA PRO A 28 10.42 -5.49 4.36
C PRO A 28 11.78 -4.78 4.36
N GLY A 29 12.41 -4.67 5.53
CA GLY A 29 13.70 -4.03 5.68
C GLY A 29 13.97 -3.61 7.13
N PRO A 30 15.19 -3.12 7.44
CA PRO A 30 15.56 -2.71 8.79
C PRO A 30 14.92 -1.39 9.21
N PHE A 31 14.36 -0.62 8.26
CA PHE A 31 13.75 0.68 8.51
C PHE A 31 12.22 0.59 8.47
N PRO A 32 11.51 1.23 9.40
CA PRO A 32 10.07 1.28 9.38
C PRO A 32 9.56 2.06 8.15
N PRO A 33 8.33 1.79 7.68
CA PRO A 33 7.70 2.61 6.67
C PRO A 33 7.43 4.02 7.21
N PRO A 34 7.37 5.05 6.34
CA PRO A 34 6.90 6.38 6.73
C PRO A 34 5.48 6.30 7.29
N THR A 35 5.13 7.19 8.22
CA THR A 35 3.76 7.31 8.76
C THR A 35 2.91 8.32 7.99
N ASP A 36 3.55 9.32 7.39
CA ASP A 36 2.87 10.44 6.72
C ASP A 36 3.53 10.79 5.39
N GLY A 37 2.75 11.36 4.48
CA GLY A 37 3.23 11.86 3.19
C GLY A 37 2.89 10.95 2.01
N THR A 38 3.76 10.90 1.01
CA THR A 38 3.53 10.15 -0.25
C THR A 38 4.48 8.97 -0.36
N VAL A 39 3.94 7.80 -0.71
CA VAL A 39 4.67 6.53 -0.83
C VAL A 39 4.39 5.83 -2.15
N SER A 40 5.34 4.99 -2.58
CA SER A 40 5.16 4.07 -3.72
C SER A 40 4.83 2.67 -3.21
N LEU A 41 3.64 2.21 -3.54
CA LEU A 41 3.13 0.87 -3.26
C LEU A 41 3.26 -0.03 -4.47
N GLU A 42 3.54 -1.30 -4.24
CA GLU A 42 3.65 -2.32 -5.27
C GLU A 42 2.97 -3.61 -4.83
N GLY A 43 2.57 -4.42 -5.82
CA GLY A 43 2.05 -5.75 -5.53
C GLY A 43 1.80 -6.57 -6.80
N PRO A 44 1.38 -7.83 -6.65
CA PRO A 44 1.21 -8.57 -5.39
C PRO A 44 2.53 -8.71 -4.62
N HIS A 45 2.52 -8.95 -3.31
CA HIS A 45 3.75 -9.10 -2.52
C HIS A 45 4.64 -10.24 -3.04
N PHE A 46 5.95 -10.11 -2.85
CA PHE A 46 6.91 -11.21 -3.09
C PHE A 46 6.48 -12.45 -2.28
N PRO A 47 6.63 -13.69 -2.80
CA PRO A 47 7.38 -14.12 -4.00
C PRO A 47 6.65 -13.98 -5.34
N THR A 48 5.42 -13.48 -5.37
CA THR A 48 4.70 -13.27 -6.64
C THR A 48 5.30 -12.07 -7.38
N PRO A 49 5.54 -12.14 -8.70
CA PRO A 49 6.00 -10.99 -9.48
C PRO A 49 5.04 -9.80 -9.36
N HIS A 50 5.59 -8.59 -9.15
CA HIS A 50 4.78 -7.38 -9.06
C HIS A 50 4.16 -7.05 -10.42
N THR A 51 2.83 -6.99 -10.46
CA THR A 51 2.07 -6.67 -11.67
C THR A 51 1.42 -5.28 -11.61
N TRP A 52 1.52 -4.60 -10.47
CA TRP A 52 1.01 -3.25 -10.32
C TRP A 52 1.88 -2.40 -9.39
N TYR A 53 1.86 -1.09 -9.67
CA TYR A 53 2.49 -0.04 -8.89
C TYR A 53 1.48 1.10 -8.70
N ALA A 54 1.54 1.77 -7.55
CA ALA A 54 0.66 2.89 -7.23
C ALA A 54 1.40 3.93 -6.36
N THR A 55 1.05 5.19 -6.54
CA THR A 55 1.42 6.24 -5.59
C THR A 55 0.28 6.44 -4.61
N ALA A 56 0.57 6.45 -3.31
CA ALA A 56 -0.43 6.62 -2.27
C ALA A 56 -0.04 7.74 -1.30
N GLU A 57 -1.04 8.42 -0.76
CA GLU A 57 -0.89 9.35 0.35
C GLU A 57 -1.23 8.58 1.64
N ILE A 58 -0.39 8.76 2.65
CA ILE A 58 -0.52 8.14 3.96
C ILE A 58 -0.61 9.21 5.05
N GLN A 59 -1.36 8.90 6.09
CA GLN A 59 -1.50 9.71 7.29
C GLN A 59 -1.61 8.77 8.49
N ASP A 60 -0.85 9.02 9.55
CA ASP A 60 -0.81 8.19 10.77
C ASP A 60 -0.57 6.69 10.48
N GLY A 61 0.22 6.38 9.45
CA GLY A 61 0.55 5.02 9.02
C GLY A 61 -0.52 4.32 8.14
N VAL A 62 -1.59 5.03 7.79
CA VAL A 62 -2.75 4.51 7.04
C VAL A 62 -2.82 5.13 5.67
N VAL A 63 -3.13 4.33 4.65
CA VAL A 63 -3.37 4.80 3.28
C VAL A 63 -4.71 5.52 3.22
N VAL A 64 -4.68 6.83 2.96
CA VAL A 64 -5.87 7.67 2.85
C VAL A 64 -6.29 7.93 1.40
N LYS A 65 -5.34 7.80 0.45
CA LYS A 65 -5.63 8.02 -0.97
C LYS A 65 -4.65 7.26 -1.86
N VAL A 66 -5.14 6.78 -3.00
CA VAL A 66 -4.35 6.05 -4.00
C VAL A 66 -4.56 6.67 -5.37
N ARG A 67 -3.47 7.07 -6.03
CA ARG A 67 -3.47 7.68 -7.38
C ARG A 67 -3.42 6.62 -8.48
#